data_AF-A0A412HX78-F1
#
_entry.id   AF-A0A412HX78-F1
#
_cell.length_a   1.000
_cell.length_b   1.000
_cell.length_c   1.000
_cell.angle_alpha   90.00
_cell.angle_beta   90.00
_cell.angle_gamma   90.00
#
_symmetry.space_group_name_H-M   'P 1'
#
loop_
_entity.id
_entity.type
_entity.pdbx_description
1 polymer ?
#
loop_
_entity_poly.entity_id
_entity_poly.type
_entity_poly.pdbx_seq_one_letter_code
_entity_poly.pdbx_strand_id
1 'polypeptide(L)'
;MSGTSGQSKRLEAIQIKLTGQVANEYDVYYRVHCQNFGWLGWAKNGESSGSEGHSRRLEAIQICLVPKGQKAPGNTNNAFYKK
;
A
#
# COMPACT_ATOMS: atom_id res chain seq x y z
N MET A 1 -8.37 -14.19 -2.77
CA MET A 1 -6.97 -14.65 -2.70
C MET A 1 -6.10 -13.56 -3.32
N SER A 2 -5.15 -12.99 -2.58
CA SER A 2 -4.28 -11.90 -3.05
C SER A 2 -2.85 -12.42 -3.19
N GLY A 3 -2.60 -13.23 -4.21
CA GLY A 3 -1.31 -13.91 -4.44
C GLY A 3 -1.45 -15.10 -5.39
N THR A 4 -0.33 -15.79 -5.64
CA THR A 4 -0.32 -17.02 -6.44
C THR A 4 0.04 -18.21 -5.56
N SER A 5 -0.72 -19.30 -5.68
CA SER A 5 -0.41 -20.55 -5.00
C SER A 5 0.53 -21.41 -5.86
N GLY A 6 1.53 -22.02 -5.23
CA GLY A 6 2.45 -22.97 -5.90
C GLY A 6 3.48 -22.36 -6.87
N GLN A 7 3.53 -21.03 -7.04
CA GLN A 7 4.43 -20.39 -8.00
C GLN A 7 5.67 -19.74 -7.36
N SER A 8 5.81 -19.78 -6.03
CA SER A 8 6.92 -19.13 -5.29
C SER A 8 7.16 -17.66 -5.64
N LYS A 9 6.12 -16.94 -6.11
CA LYS A 9 6.20 -15.50 -6.42
C LYS A 9 5.97 -14.69 -5.14
N ARG A 10 6.79 -13.67 -4.96
CA ARG A 10 6.63 -12.66 -3.90
C ARG A 10 5.60 -11.61 -4.30
N LEU A 11 4.96 -11.02 -3.29
CA LEU A 11 4.24 -9.76 -3.47
C LEU A 11 5.26 -8.61 -3.53
N GLU A 12 5.07 -7.70 -4.47
CA GLU A 12 5.91 -6.50 -4.62
C GLU A 12 5.13 -5.21 -4.34
N ALA A 13 3.83 -5.18 -4.68
CA ALA A 13 2.95 -4.04 -4.44
C ALA A 13 1.53 -4.50 -4.06
N ILE A 14 0.80 -3.61 -3.41
CA ILE A 14 -0.59 -3.80 -2.99
C ILE A 14 -1.42 -2.55 -3.24
N GLN A 15 -2.74 -2.75 -3.27
CA GLN A 15 -3.75 -1.70 -3.23
C GLN A 15 -4.78 -2.08 -2.17
N ILE A 16 -5.22 -1.09 -1.39
CA ILE A 16 -6.25 -1.27 -0.36
C ILE A 16 -7.30 -0.18 -0.55
N LYS A 17 -8.55 -0.60 -0.66
CA LYS A 17 -9.70 0.30 -0.83
C LYS A 17 -10.82 -0.10 0.11
N LEU A 18 -11.36 0.87 0.83
CA LEU A 18 -12.58 0.68 1.61
C LEU A 18 -13.79 0.58 0.69
N THR A 19 -14.78 -0.19 1.09
CA THR A 19 -16.06 -0.34 0.39
C THR A 19 -17.23 -0.22 1.38
N GLY A 20 -18.44 -0.07 0.87
CA GLY A 20 -19.64 0.11 1.69
C GLY A 20 -19.65 1.43 2.45
N GLN A 21 -20.42 1.50 3.53
CA GLN A 21 -20.66 2.73 4.30
C GLN A 21 -19.37 3.33 4.88
N VAL A 22 -18.43 2.49 5.33
CA VAL A 22 -17.15 2.93 5.92
C VAL A 22 -16.33 3.78 4.95
N ALA A 23 -16.43 3.55 3.63
CA ALA A 23 -15.74 4.34 2.62
C ALA A 23 -16.23 5.80 2.51
N ASN A 24 -17.44 6.08 3.00
CA ASN A 24 -18.01 7.43 3.02
C ASN A 24 -17.53 8.22 4.24
N GLU A 25 -17.22 7.53 5.34
CA GLU A 25 -16.85 8.14 6.62
C GLU A 25 -15.33 8.23 6.83
N TYR A 26 -14.56 7.32 6.20
CA TYR A 26 -13.12 7.21 6.39
C TYR A 26 -12.35 7.14 5.06
N ASP A 27 -11.10 7.57 5.12
CA ASP A 27 -10.07 7.26 4.15
C ASP A 27 -9.11 6.23 4.73
N VAL A 28 -8.67 5.28 3.90
CA VAL A 28 -7.62 4.33 4.26
C VAL A 28 -6.29 4.80 3.68
N TYR A 29 -5.32 5.01 4.57
CA TYR A 29 -3.92 5.20 4.23
C TYR A 29 -3.14 3.92 4.53
N TYR A 30 -2.26 3.53 3.62
CA TYR A 30 -1.38 2.39 3.81
C TYR A 30 -0.03 2.60 3.17
N ARG A 31 0.99 1.93 3.70
CA ARG A 31 2.33 1.93 3.13
C ARG A 31 2.98 0.57 3.28
N VAL A 32 3.93 0.32 2.39
CA VAL A 32 4.74 -0.89 2.35
C VAL A 32 6.16 -0.59 2.83
N HIS A 33 6.71 -1.51 3.63
CA HIS A 33 8.16 -1.64 3.78
C HIS A 33 8.68 -2.51 2.64
N CYS A 34 9.38 -1.92 1.68
CA CYS A 34 9.90 -2.61 0.51
C CYS A 34 11.39 -2.93 0.70
N GLN A 35 11.81 -4.14 0.33
CA GLN A 35 13.19 -4.60 0.45
C GLN A 35 14.19 -3.60 -0.17
N ASN A 36 15.20 -3.22 0.62
CA ASN A 36 16.22 -2.19 0.35
C ASN A 36 15.70 -0.78 -0.02
N PHE A 37 14.40 -0.49 0.09
CA PHE A 37 13.85 0.87 0.05
C PHE A 37 13.35 1.35 1.41
N GLY A 38 13.03 0.42 2.32
CA GLY A 38 12.46 0.75 3.61
C GLY A 38 10.99 1.11 3.51
N TRP A 39 10.50 1.89 4.48
CA TRP A 39 9.14 2.42 4.43
C TRP A 39 8.98 3.44 3.31
N LEU A 40 8.07 3.12 2.39
CA LEU A 40 7.64 4.04 1.33
C LEU A 40 6.62 5.06 1.85
N GLY A 41 6.26 6.01 0.98
CA GLY A 41 5.18 6.95 1.25
C GLY A 41 3.82 6.26 1.45
N TRP A 42 2.91 6.96 2.10
CA TRP A 42 1.53 6.53 2.29
C TRP A 42 0.72 6.67 0.99
N ALA A 43 0.18 5.56 0.50
CA ALA A 43 -0.83 5.50 -0.55
C ALA A 43 -2.23 5.61 0.07
N LYS A 44 -3.21 6.07 -0.71
CA LYS A 44 -4.59 6.30 -0.27
C LYS A 44 -5.60 5.57 -1.15
N ASN A 45 -6.64 5.00 -0.55
CA ASN A 45 -7.90 4.61 -1.23
C ASN A 45 -7.76 3.88 -2.59
N GLY A 46 -6.88 2.89 -2.69
CA GLY A 46 -6.68 2.08 -3.90
C GLY A 46 -5.47 2.49 -4.74
N GLU A 47 -4.75 3.55 -4.39
CA GLU A 47 -3.45 3.87 -4.98
C GLU A 47 -2.43 2.76 -4.77
N SER A 48 -1.50 2.55 -5.70
CA SER A 48 -0.48 1.52 -5.53
C SER A 48 0.48 1.87 -4.37
N SER A 49 0.86 0.86 -3.57
CA SER A 49 1.95 0.96 -2.60
C SER A 49 2.93 -0.20 -2.76
N GLY A 50 4.23 0.09 -2.79
CA GLY A 50 5.29 -0.91 -2.96
C GLY A 50 6.12 -0.68 -4.23
N SER A 51 6.49 -1.76 -4.91
CA SER A 51 7.23 -1.69 -6.16
C SER A 51 6.70 -2.67 -7.22
N GLU A 52 6.92 -2.39 -8.50
CA GLU A 52 6.58 -3.30 -9.61
C GLU A 52 7.79 -3.48 -10.53
N GLY A 53 8.12 -4.73 -10.88
CA GLY A 53 9.21 -5.04 -11.81
C GLY A 53 10.62 -4.93 -11.21
N HIS A 54 10.73 -4.63 -9.92
CA HIS A 54 12.02 -4.50 -9.23
C HIS A 54 12.50 -5.78 -8.58
N SER A 55 11.68 -6.84 -8.55
CA SER A 55 12.00 -8.08 -7.86
C SER A 55 12.28 -7.88 -6.37
N ARG A 56 11.57 -6.95 -5.73
CA ARG A 56 11.72 -6.63 -4.30
C ARG A 56 10.53 -7.13 -3.52
N ARG A 57 10.80 -7.82 -2.40
CA ARG A 57 9.71 -8.31 -1.53
C ARG A 57 9.09 -7.15 -0.75
N LEU A 58 7.78 -7.23 -0.61
CA LEU A 58 7.03 -6.54 0.45
C LEU A 58 7.33 -7.25 1.78
N GLU A 59 7.88 -6.52 2.75
CA GLU A 59 8.34 -7.06 4.04
C GLU A 59 7.38 -6.73 5.19
N ALA A 60 6.71 -5.57 5.14
CA ALA A 60 5.72 -5.16 6.12
C ALA A 60 4.69 -4.21 5.50
N ILE A 61 3.51 -4.13 6.12
CA ILE A 61 2.43 -3.22 5.75
C ILE A 61 2.03 -2.44 7.00
N GLN A 62 1.81 -1.14 6.85
CA GLN A 62 1.15 -0.33 7.85
C GLN A 62 -0.15 0.21 7.26
N ILE A 63 -1.24 0.18 8.03
CA ILE A 63 -2.57 0.62 7.63
C ILE A 63 -3.12 1.55 8.70
N CYS A 64 -3.73 2.66 8.29
CA CYS A 64 -4.37 3.63 9.17
C CYS A 64 -5.69 4.10 8.55
N LEU A 65 -6.75 4.14 9.35
CA LEU A 65 -8.00 4.79 8.99
C LEU A 65 -8.00 6.20 9.56
N VAL A 66 -8.39 7.17 8.74
CA VAL A 66 -8.59 8.56 9.17
C VAL A 66 -9.97 9.03 8.73
N PRO A 67 -10.62 9.97 9.43
CA PRO A 67 -11.87 10.55 8.96
C PRO A 67 -11.74 11.08 7.53
N LYS A 68 -12.82 11.01 6.76
CA LYS A 68 -12.84 11.39 5.35
C LYS A 68 -12.23 12.78 5.12
N GLY A 69 -11.30 12.88 4.17
CA GLY A 69 -10.65 14.14 3.79
C GLY A 69 -9.51 14.59 4.71
N GLN A 70 -9.20 13.85 5.78
CA GLN A 70 -8.08 14.18 6.66
C GLN A 70 -6.72 13.85 6.03
N LYS A 71 -5.67 14.49 6.55
CA LYS A 71 -4.29 14.32 6.07
C LYS A 71 -3.75 12.93 6.38
N ALA A 72 -2.79 12.49 5.55
CA ALA A 72 -2.05 11.26 5.77
C ALA A 72 -1.29 11.31 7.11
N PRO A 73 -1.04 10.15 7.76
CA PRO A 73 -0.24 10.08 8.99
C PRO A 73 1.24 10.46 8.81
N GLY A 74 1.71 10.60 7.57
CA GLY A 74 3.07 10.97 7.24
C GLY A 74 3.24 11.27 5.76
N ASN A 75 4.49 11.21 5.28
CA ASN A 75 4.85 11.53 3.91
C ASN A 75 4.14 10.61 2.88
N THR A 76 3.57 11.18 1.83
CA THR A 76 2.88 10.48 0.73
C THR A 76 3.73 10.36 -0.53
N ASN A 77 4.92 10.97 -0.57
CA ASN A 77 5.82 10.92 -1.71
C ASN A 77 6.40 9.52 -1.89
N ASN A 78 6.59 9.12 -3.14
CA ASN A 78 7.21 7.83 -3.51
C ASN A 78 6.54 6.62 -2.83
N ALA A 79 5.21 6.62 -2.74
CA ALA A 79 4.45 5.48 -2.22
C ALA A 79 4.62 4.22 -3.11
N PHE A 80 4.96 4.41 -4.39
CA PHE A 80 5.08 3.35 -5.38
C PHE A 80 6.23 3.61 -6.37
N TYR A 81 6.94 2.55 -6.74
CA TYR A 81 7.97 2.55 -7.78
C TYR A 81 7.64 1.55 -8.88
N LYS A 82 7.83 1.93 -10.15
CA LYS A 82 7.64 1.04 -11.30
C LYS A 82 8.87 1.10 -12.21
N LYS A 83 9.31 -0.08 -12.65
CA LYS A 83 10.36 -0.25 -13.66
C LYS A 83 9.78 -0.22 -15.07
#